data_AF-A0A067MKX4-F1
#
_entry.id   AF-A0A067MKX4-F1
#
_cell.length_a   1.000
_cell.length_b   1.000
_cell.length_c   1.000
_cell.angle_alpha   90.00
_cell.angle_beta   90.00
_cell.angle_gamma   90.00
#
_symmetry.space_group_name_H-M   'P 1'
#
loop_
_entity.id
_entity.type
_entity.pdbx_description
1 polymer ?
#
loop_
_entity_poly.entity_id
_entity_poly.type
_entity_poly.pdbx_seq_one_letter_code
_entity_poly.pdbx_strand_id
1 'polypeptide(L)'
;MFEEPRFEFDAPHVVSKGVDRKTNEFIIVPHLLVCDAVIYLHHRLARAGNVASREACLKAAWRAMPVIRQVLDQNMGRSVFTYLTVTWLHIFQEFGCEYDRLQALQDLKRADVILRELKTLSRVLHEQSEYSPLASEFSFWALYLVFPHELHSIFIF
;
A
#
# COMPACT_ATOMS: atom_id res chain seq x y z
N MET A 1 17.23 -17.83 -19.88
CA MET A 1 17.47 -18.19 -18.48
C MET A 1 17.49 -16.88 -17.71
N PHE A 2 16.38 -16.52 -17.06
CA PHE A 2 16.25 -15.26 -16.34
C PHE A 2 16.62 -15.51 -14.87
N GLU A 3 17.65 -14.83 -14.42
CA GLU A 3 18.19 -14.94 -13.08
C GLU A 3 17.25 -14.21 -12.10
N GLU A 4 16.79 -14.94 -11.10
CA GLU A 4 15.83 -14.49 -10.10
C GLU A 4 16.52 -13.58 -9.09
N PRO A 5 16.06 -12.34 -8.85
CA PRO A 5 16.76 -11.42 -7.95
C PRO A 5 16.56 -11.88 -6.50
N ARG A 6 17.61 -12.49 -5.94
CA ARG A 6 17.75 -12.78 -4.51
C ARG A 6 18.03 -11.47 -3.78
N PHE A 7 17.21 -11.15 -2.79
CA PHE A 7 17.42 -9.98 -1.94
C PHE A 7 18.48 -10.35 -0.89
N GLU A 8 19.72 -9.89 -1.08
CA GLU A 8 20.79 -10.00 -0.09
C GLU A 8 20.81 -8.73 0.77
N PHE A 9 20.79 -8.93 2.09
CA PHE A 9 20.62 -7.86 3.09
C PHE A 9 21.83 -6.91 3.21
N ASP A 10 23.00 -7.29 2.68
CA ASP A 10 24.28 -6.58 2.88
C ASP A 10 24.87 -5.92 1.61
N ALA A 11 24.14 -5.89 0.49
CA ALA A 11 24.65 -5.22 -0.70
C ALA A 11 24.69 -3.68 -0.49
N PRO A 12 25.83 -2.99 -0.73
CA PRO A 12 25.95 -1.56 -0.52
C PRO A 12 24.93 -0.84 -1.40
N HIS A 13 23.91 -0.26 -0.74
CA HIS A 13 22.87 0.50 -1.42
C HIS A 13 23.57 1.69 -2.08
N VAL A 14 23.52 1.75 -3.41
CA VAL A 14 23.99 2.93 -4.16
C VAL A 14 23.15 4.11 -3.67
N VAL A 15 23.73 4.88 -2.75
CA VAL A 15 23.21 6.18 -2.34
C VAL A 15 23.33 7.07 -3.57
N SER A 16 22.24 7.21 -4.31
CA SER A 16 22.16 8.25 -5.33
C SER A 16 22.13 9.61 -4.62
N LYS A 17 23.32 10.20 -4.45
CA LYS A 17 23.48 11.62 -4.16
C LYS A 17 22.76 12.42 -5.24
N GLY A 18 21.68 13.08 -4.85
CA GLY A 18 20.88 13.93 -5.71
C GLY A 18 19.89 14.73 -4.86
N VAL A 19 20.42 15.75 -4.20
CA VAL A 19 19.65 16.90 -3.70
C VAL A 19 18.84 17.43 -4.92
N ASP A 20 17.51 17.50 -4.84
CA ASP A 20 16.54 17.86 -5.90
C ASP A 20 16.07 16.79 -6.94
N ARG A 21 16.00 15.50 -6.59
CA ARG A 21 15.20 14.55 -7.41
C ARG A 21 13.71 14.56 -7.03
N LYS A 22 12.95 15.49 -7.61
CA LYS A 22 11.49 15.28 -7.78
C LYS A 22 11.31 13.96 -8.52
N THR A 23 10.51 13.07 -7.95
CA THR A 23 10.26 11.76 -8.55
C THR A 23 9.38 11.98 -9.75
N ASN A 24 9.73 11.33 -10.86
CA ASN A 24 8.96 11.48 -12.07
C ASN A 24 7.67 10.63 -11.97
N GLU A 25 6.50 11.26 -12.13
CA GLU A 25 5.21 10.58 -12.21
C GLU A 25 5.19 9.46 -13.26
N PHE A 26 5.93 9.62 -14.36
CA PHE A 26 6.09 8.63 -15.43
C PHE A 26 6.82 7.35 -14.99
N ILE A 27 7.46 7.36 -13.82
CA ILE A 27 8.08 6.18 -13.21
C ILE A 27 7.21 5.63 -12.07
N ILE A 28 6.54 6.52 -11.32
CA ILE A 28 5.67 6.16 -10.19
C ILE A 28 4.45 5.37 -10.67
N VAL A 29 3.73 5.88 -11.68
CA VAL A 29 2.47 5.26 -12.13
C VAL A 29 2.69 3.83 -12.61
N PRO A 30 3.60 3.53 -13.55
CA PRO A 30 3.76 2.17 -14.05
C PRO A 30 4.16 1.18 -12.94
N HIS A 31 4.98 1.60 -11.98
CA HIS A 31 5.38 0.77 -10.85
C HIS A 31 4.19 0.39 -9.97
N LEU A 32 3.33 1.36 -9.64
CA LEU A 32 2.13 1.12 -8.84
C LEU A 32 1.12 0.26 -9.59
N LEU A 33 0.97 0.45 -10.91
CA LEU A 33 0.11 -0.39 -11.75
C LEU A 33 0.57 -1.85 -11.78
N VAL A 34 1.88 -2.09 -11.86
CA VAL A 34 2.42 -3.46 -11.83
C VAL A 34 2.15 -4.11 -10.46
N CYS A 35 2.31 -3.38 -9.37
CA CYS A 35 1.96 -3.88 -8.03
C CYS A 35 0.46 -4.21 -7.94
N ASP A 36 -0.39 -3.33 -8.43
CA ASP A 36 -1.85 -3.52 -8.44
C ASP A 36 -2.27 -4.74 -9.25
N ALA A 37 -1.67 -4.93 -10.44
CA ALA A 37 -1.97 -6.08 -11.29
C ALA A 37 -1.63 -7.41 -10.59
N VAL A 38 -0.51 -7.47 -9.86
CA VAL A 38 -0.15 -8.65 -9.06
C VAL A 38 -1.17 -8.90 -7.95
N ILE A 39 -1.56 -7.85 -7.22
CA ILE A 39 -2.58 -7.97 -6.17
C ILE A 39 -3.89 -8.47 -6.78
N TYR A 40 -4.37 -7.84 -7.85
CA TYR A 40 -5.61 -8.20 -8.52
C TYR A 40 -5.61 -9.66 -8.99
N LEU A 41 -4.52 -10.12 -9.60
CA LEU A 41 -4.38 -11.48 -10.10
C LEU A 41 -4.45 -12.53 -8.98
N HIS A 42 -3.80 -12.24 -7.85
CA HIS A 42 -3.65 -13.21 -6.75
C HIS A 42 -4.72 -13.09 -5.65
N HIS A 43 -5.45 -11.96 -5.57
CA HIS A 43 -6.34 -11.64 -4.47
C HIS A 43 -7.36 -12.76 -4.19
N ARG A 44 -8.11 -13.22 -5.21
CA ARG A 44 -9.14 -14.26 -5.00
C ARG A 44 -8.57 -15.55 -4.43
N LEU A 45 -7.39 -15.97 -4.88
CA LEU A 45 -6.74 -17.17 -4.39
C LEU A 45 -6.17 -16.96 -2.98
N ALA A 46 -5.60 -15.78 -2.70
CA ALA A 46 -5.16 -15.42 -1.36
C ALA A 46 -6.32 -15.48 -0.35
N ARG A 47 -7.49 -14.97 -0.72
CA ARG A 47 -8.72 -15.03 0.10
C ARG A 47 -9.25 -16.46 0.30
N ALA A 48 -9.01 -17.35 -0.64
CA ALA A 48 -9.32 -18.77 -0.52
C ALA A 48 -8.31 -19.55 0.34
N GLY A 49 -7.32 -18.88 0.96
CA GLY A 49 -6.33 -19.50 1.83
C GLY A 49 -5.06 -19.98 1.12
N ASN A 50 -4.87 -19.64 -0.17
CA ASN A 50 -3.62 -19.97 -0.87
C ASN A 50 -2.45 -19.12 -0.34
N VAL A 51 -1.49 -19.78 0.31
CA VAL A 51 -0.34 -19.13 0.96
C VAL A 51 0.55 -18.41 -0.05
N ALA A 52 0.86 -19.03 -1.19
CA ALA A 52 1.75 -18.43 -2.20
C ALA A 52 1.13 -17.17 -2.83
N SER A 53 -0.17 -17.20 -3.12
CA SER A 53 -0.89 -16.03 -3.61
C SER A 53 -0.95 -14.91 -2.57
N ARG A 54 -1.15 -15.25 -1.29
CA ARG A 54 -1.10 -14.25 -0.20
C ARG A 54 0.27 -13.60 -0.10
N GLU A 55 1.35 -14.38 -0.14
CA GLU A 55 2.71 -13.85 -0.12
C GLU A 55 3.01 -12.98 -1.33
N ALA A 56 2.50 -13.34 -2.51
CA ALA A 56 2.62 -12.53 -3.72
C ALA A 56 1.92 -11.16 -3.56
N CYS A 57 0.68 -11.14 -3.06
CA CYS A 57 -0.05 -9.90 -2.76
C CYS A 57 0.71 -9.03 -1.76
N LEU A 58 1.17 -9.61 -0.65
CA LEU A 58 1.89 -8.86 0.39
C LEU A 58 3.23 -8.32 -0.13
N LYS A 59 3.96 -9.10 -0.92
CA LYS A 59 5.21 -8.65 -1.54
C LYS A 59 4.97 -7.48 -2.50
N ALA A 60 3.89 -7.51 -3.28
CA ALA A 60 3.51 -6.40 -4.15
C ALA A 60 3.13 -5.16 -3.34
N ALA A 61 2.31 -5.31 -2.29
CA ALA A 61 1.95 -4.24 -1.36
C ALA A 61 3.20 -3.59 -0.72
N TRP A 62 4.14 -4.39 -0.22
CA TRP A 62 5.41 -3.91 0.33
C TRP A 62 6.27 -3.17 -0.68
N ARG A 63 6.31 -3.62 -1.93
CA ARG A 63 7.05 -2.93 -3.01
C ARG A 63 6.43 -1.60 -3.42
N ALA A 64 5.14 -1.41 -3.20
CA ALA A 64 4.45 -0.15 -3.48
C ALA A 64 4.71 0.92 -2.41
N MET A 65 4.90 0.53 -1.14
CA MET A 65 4.99 1.48 -0.03
C MET A 65 6.08 2.56 -0.13
N PRO A 66 7.33 2.27 -0.57
CA PRO A 66 8.34 3.31 -0.73
C PRO A 66 7.88 4.42 -1.68
N VAL A 67 7.18 4.04 -2.76
CA VAL A 67 6.65 4.98 -3.76
C VAL A 67 5.48 5.78 -3.17
N ILE A 68 4.59 5.13 -2.41
CA ILE A 68 3.46 5.80 -1.75
C ILE A 68 3.95 6.84 -0.73
N ARG A 69 4.98 6.52 0.07
CA ARG A 69 5.61 7.49 0.98
C ARG A 69 6.23 8.66 0.23
N GLN A 70 6.88 8.40 -0.90
CA GLN A 70 7.46 9.44 -1.74
C GLN A 70 6.38 10.36 -2.35
N VAL A 71 5.21 9.83 -2.70
CA VAL A 71 4.05 10.62 -3.15
C VAL A 71 3.55 11.56 -2.04
N LEU A 72 3.50 11.10 -0.78
CA LEU A 72 3.20 11.96 0.37
C LEU A 72 4.25 13.04 0.57
N ASP A 73 5.52 12.66 0.65
CA ASP A 73 6.63 13.57 0.95
C ASP A 73 6.72 14.71 -0.08
N GLN A 74 6.36 14.42 -1.33
CA GLN A 74 6.38 15.40 -2.42
C GLN A 74 5.05 16.13 -2.63
N ASN A 75 4.05 15.92 -1.76
CA ASN A 75 2.68 16.45 -1.88
C ASN A 75 2.05 16.18 -3.27
N MET A 76 2.46 15.10 -3.93
CA MET A 76 1.99 14.74 -5.27
C MET A 76 0.64 14.02 -5.25
N GLY A 77 0.12 13.68 -4.07
CA GLY A 77 -1.20 13.08 -3.92
C GLY A 77 -2.29 13.93 -4.57
N ARG A 78 -2.17 15.27 -4.55
CA ARG A 78 -3.31 16.16 -4.80
C ARG A 78 -3.77 16.31 -6.27
N SER A 79 -3.00 15.95 -7.30
CA SER A 79 -3.40 16.26 -8.69
C SER A 79 -3.13 15.21 -9.77
N VAL A 80 -2.30 14.19 -9.54
CA VAL A 80 -1.80 13.32 -10.64
C VAL A 80 -2.39 11.91 -10.61
N PHE A 81 -2.99 11.49 -9.48
CA PHE A 81 -3.10 10.07 -9.16
C PHE A 81 -4.50 9.57 -8.80
N THR A 82 -5.57 10.19 -9.30
CA THR A 82 -6.95 9.78 -8.98
C THR A 82 -7.23 8.30 -9.30
N TYR A 83 -6.62 7.75 -10.35
CA TYR A 83 -6.71 6.32 -10.67
C TYR A 83 -5.99 5.43 -9.65
N LEU A 84 -4.90 5.92 -9.04
CA LEU A 84 -4.14 5.16 -8.05
C LEU A 84 -4.85 5.06 -6.70
N THR A 85 -5.92 5.82 -6.46
CA THR A 85 -6.78 5.65 -5.28
C THR A 85 -7.27 4.20 -5.15
N VAL A 86 -7.65 3.57 -6.27
CA VAL A 86 -8.08 2.16 -6.28
C VAL A 86 -6.91 1.24 -5.93
N THR A 87 -5.74 1.49 -6.51
CA THR A 87 -4.51 0.74 -6.19
C THR A 87 -4.12 0.85 -4.72
N TRP A 88 -4.14 2.05 -4.15
CA TRP A 88 -3.84 2.29 -2.74
C TRP A 88 -4.85 1.59 -1.84
N LEU A 89 -6.11 1.54 -2.26
CA LEU A 89 -7.13 0.83 -1.53
C LEU A 89 -6.92 -0.68 -1.52
N HIS A 90 -6.59 -1.28 -2.67
CA HIS A 90 -6.26 -2.71 -2.69
C HIS A 90 -5.06 -3.03 -1.79
N ILE A 91 -4.04 -2.19 -1.79
CA ILE A 91 -2.88 -2.32 -0.90
C ILE A 91 -3.32 -2.21 0.58
N PHE A 92 -4.17 -1.24 0.90
CA PHE A 92 -4.73 -1.07 2.24
C PHE A 92 -5.49 -2.33 2.70
N GLN A 93 -6.31 -2.92 1.84
CA GLN A 93 -7.04 -4.15 2.13
C GLN A 93 -6.12 -5.35 2.35
N GLU A 94 -5.06 -5.49 1.55
CA GLU A 94 -4.10 -6.59 1.72
C GLU A 94 -3.35 -6.47 3.06
N PHE A 95 -2.95 -5.26 3.43
CA PHE A 95 -2.36 -5.02 4.75
C PHE A 95 -3.35 -5.15 5.91
N GLY A 96 -4.58 -4.68 5.77
CA GLY A 96 -5.61 -4.81 6.80
C GLY A 96 -5.84 -6.28 7.17
N CYS A 97 -5.97 -7.12 6.15
CA CYS A 97 -6.22 -8.54 6.40
C CYS A 97 -5.00 -9.29 6.94
N GLU A 98 -3.78 -8.88 6.57
CA GLU A 98 -2.58 -9.43 7.19
C GLU A 98 -2.41 -8.95 8.63
N TYR A 99 -2.79 -7.71 8.93
CA TYR A 99 -2.82 -7.18 10.29
C TYR A 99 -3.77 -8.00 11.17
N ASP A 100 -5.01 -8.24 10.73
CA ASP A 100 -5.98 -9.07 11.45
C ASP A 100 -5.45 -10.49 11.69
N ARG A 101 -4.79 -11.06 10.68
CA ARG A 101 -4.16 -12.38 10.79
C ARG A 101 -3.05 -12.40 11.84
N LEU A 102 -2.19 -11.38 11.85
CA LEU A 102 -1.09 -11.28 12.82
C LEU A 102 -1.61 -11.01 14.24
N GLN A 103 -2.67 -10.20 14.37
CA GLN A 103 -3.36 -10.02 15.66
C GLN A 103 -3.92 -11.33 16.18
N ALA A 104 -4.62 -12.10 15.33
CA ALA A 104 -5.17 -13.41 15.70
C ALA A 104 -4.08 -14.41 16.12
N LEU A 105 -2.87 -14.29 15.56
CA LEU A 105 -1.70 -15.07 15.93
C LEU A 105 -0.91 -14.49 17.12
N GLN A 106 -1.36 -13.37 17.70
CA GLN A 106 -0.67 -12.62 18.76
C GLN A 106 0.77 -12.19 18.39
N ASP A 107 1.09 -12.08 17.10
CA ASP A 107 2.36 -11.55 16.63
C ASP A 107 2.29 -10.01 16.56
N LEU A 108 2.23 -9.40 17.75
CA LEU A 108 2.02 -7.96 17.91
C LEU A 108 3.17 -7.14 17.30
N LYS A 109 4.39 -7.69 17.26
CA LYS A 109 5.56 -7.00 16.71
C LYS A 109 5.40 -6.78 15.22
N ARG A 110 4.97 -7.81 14.48
CA ARG A 110 4.73 -7.69 13.03
C ARG A 110 3.46 -6.90 12.74
N ALA A 111 2.43 -7.03 13.59
CA ALA A 111 1.21 -6.25 13.47
C ALA A 111 1.48 -4.74 13.59
N ASP A 112 2.36 -4.29 14.50
CA ASP A 112 2.72 -2.87 14.63
C ASP A 112 3.37 -2.30 13.36
N VAL A 113 4.21 -3.09 12.69
CA VAL A 113 4.84 -2.70 11.43
C VAL A 113 3.77 -2.46 10.35
N ILE A 114 2.80 -3.36 10.21
CA ILE A 114 1.71 -3.20 9.26
C ILE A 114 0.81 -2.01 9.63
N LEU A 115 0.55 -1.80 10.92
CA LEU A 115 -0.26 -0.68 11.39
C LEU A 115 0.32 0.68 10.96
N ARG A 116 1.65 0.82 10.96
CA ARG A 116 2.30 2.05 10.47
C ARG A 116 2.08 2.27 8.97
N GLU A 117 2.11 1.20 8.18
CA GLU A 117 1.81 1.30 6.74
C GLU A 117 0.35 1.61 6.49
N LEU A 118 -0.57 1.01 7.27
CA LEU A 118 -2.00 1.31 7.20
C LEU A 118 -2.26 2.80 7.52
N LYS A 119 -1.58 3.37 8.51
CA LYS A 119 -1.64 4.81 8.81
C LYS A 119 -1.10 5.69 7.68
N THR A 120 -0.04 5.22 7.01
CA THR A 120 0.53 5.93 5.85
C THR A 120 -0.48 5.94 4.70
N LEU A 121 -1.09 4.80 4.41
CA LEU A 121 -2.10 4.65 3.36
C LEU A 121 -3.38 5.42 3.68
N SER A 122 -3.84 5.42 4.94
CA SER A 122 -5.04 6.17 5.33
C SER A 122 -4.85 7.67 5.11
N ARG A 123 -3.66 8.20 5.46
CA ARG A 123 -3.32 9.60 5.18
C ARG A 123 -3.35 9.93 3.69
N VAL A 124 -2.76 9.07 2.87
CA VAL A 124 -2.76 9.24 1.40
C VAL A 124 -4.18 9.23 0.84
N LEU A 125 -5.00 8.29 1.28
CA LEU A 125 -6.40 8.17 0.86
C LEU A 125 -7.23 9.37 1.32
N HIS A 126 -6.97 9.88 2.53
CA HIS A 126 -7.59 11.10 3.04
C HIS A 126 -7.24 12.32 2.17
N GLU A 127 -5.95 12.53 1.89
CA GLU A 127 -5.47 13.60 1.00
C GLU A 127 -6.06 13.51 -0.43
N GLN A 128 -6.54 12.35 -0.89
CA GLN A 128 -7.29 12.24 -2.15
C GLN A 128 -8.77 12.60 -2.01
N SER A 129 -9.39 12.16 -0.92
CA SER A 129 -10.83 12.33 -0.69
C SER A 129 -11.23 13.80 -0.56
N GLU A 130 -10.33 14.65 -0.08
CA GLU A 130 -10.53 16.11 -0.01
C GLU A 130 -10.59 16.79 -1.39
N TYR A 131 -10.01 16.18 -2.43
CA TYR A 131 -9.85 16.79 -3.75
C TYR A 131 -10.74 16.18 -4.82
N SER A 132 -11.23 14.95 -4.61
CA SER A 132 -12.13 14.28 -5.53
C SER A 132 -13.38 13.77 -4.79
N PRO A 133 -14.58 14.30 -5.06
CA PRO A 133 -15.82 13.78 -4.46
C PRO A 133 -16.14 12.33 -4.88
N LEU A 134 -15.51 11.82 -5.95
CA LEU A 134 -15.55 10.39 -6.27
C LEU A 134 -14.66 9.57 -5.33
N ALA A 135 -13.52 10.12 -4.89
CA ALA A 135 -12.64 9.42 -3.95
C ALA A 135 -13.23 9.35 -2.53
N SER A 136 -14.09 10.29 -2.12
CA SER A 136 -14.73 10.28 -0.80
C SER A 136 -15.78 9.17 -0.63
N GLU A 137 -16.55 8.83 -1.67
CA GLU A 137 -17.48 7.71 -1.61
C GLU A 137 -16.75 6.35 -1.57
N PHE A 138 -15.68 6.19 -2.36
CA PHE A 138 -14.91 4.95 -2.41
C PHE A 138 -14.05 4.73 -1.15
N SER A 139 -13.43 5.78 -0.59
CA SER A 139 -12.64 5.67 0.64
C SER A 139 -13.51 5.34 1.85
N PHE A 140 -14.70 5.96 1.96
CA PHE A 140 -15.64 5.71 3.05
C PHE A 140 -16.13 4.26 3.06
N TRP A 141 -16.59 3.73 1.92
CA TRP A 141 -17.09 2.36 1.83
C TRP A 141 -16.02 1.31 2.09
N ALA A 142 -14.81 1.55 1.58
CA ALA A 142 -13.76 0.57 1.69
C ALA A 142 -13.07 0.56 3.07
N LEU A 143 -13.07 1.69 3.78
CA LEU A 143 -12.69 1.74 5.20
C LEU A 143 -13.75 1.09 6.09
N TYR A 144 -15.04 1.26 5.77
CA TYR A 144 -16.16 0.63 6.50
C TYR A 144 -16.18 -0.89 6.35
N LEU A 145 -15.82 -1.41 5.18
CA LEU A 145 -15.75 -2.85 4.91
C LEU A 145 -14.56 -3.55 5.57
N VAL A 146 -13.44 -2.85 5.80
CA VAL A 146 -12.22 -3.42 6.38
C VAL A 146 -12.17 -3.25 7.91
N PHE A 147 -12.71 -2.17 8.46
CA PHE A 147 -12.73 -1.90 9.91
C PHE A 147 -14.12 -1.51 10.43
N PRO A 148 -15.14 -2.38 10.37
CA PRO A 148 -16.49 -2.03 10.81
C PRO A 148 -16.60 -1.65 12.30
N HIS A 149 -15.63 -2.06 13.13
CA HIS A 149 -15.61 -1.81 14.58
C HIS A 149 -14.52 -0.83 15.08
N GLU A 150 -13.58 -0.37 14.22
CA GLU A 150 -12.45 0.48 14.64
C GLU A 150 -12.36 1.83 13.90
N LEU A 151 -13.41 2.23 13.17
CA LEU A 151 -13.48 3.54 12.50
C LEU A 151 -13.20 4.72 13.44
N HIS A 152 -13.53 4.60 14.73
CA HIS A 152 -13.29 5.65 15.71
C HIS A 152 -11.82 5.83 16.13
N SER A 153 -10.95 4.83 15.94
CA SER A 153 -9.54 4.89 16.38
C SER A 153 -8.56 5.19 15.24
N ILE A 154 -8.97 4.96 13.99
CA ILE A 154 -8.13 5.19 12.80
C ILE A 154 -8.30 6.62 12.24
N PHE A 155 -9.40 7.31 12.57
CA PHE A 155 -9.72 8.67 12.10
C PHE A 155 -9.51 9.79 13.12
N ILE A 156 -9.02 9.51 14.33
CA ILE A 156 -8.56 10.59 15.23
C ILE A 156 -7.11 10.88 14.83
N PHE A 157 -6.90 11.71 13.80
CA PHE A 157 -5.80 12.68 13.62
C PHE A 157 -5.90 13.33 12.24
#